data_AF-A0A1N6U269-F1
#
_entry.id   AF-A0A1N6U269-F1
#
_cell.length_a   1.000
_cell.length_b   1.000
_cell.length_c   1.000
_cell.angle_alpha   90.00
_cell.angle_beta   90.00
_cell.angle_gamma   90.00
#
_symmetry.space_group_name_H-M   'P 1'
#
loop_
_entity.id
_entity.type
_entity.pdbx_description
1 polymer ?
#
loop_
_entity_poly.entity_id
_entity_poly.type
_entity_poly.pdbx_seq_one_letter_code
_entity_poly.pdbx_strand_id
1 'polypeptide(L)' 'MQHFEYLVRSDLHDMAEDIARSFGSRERERLNAYSNVVVTELNRLGALGWELVKAPDAATNRNWIFKRPLADTSVSRQL' A
#
# COMPACT_ATOMS: atom_id res chain seq x y z
N MET A 1 10.52 13.45 -20.57
CA MET A 1 10.01 13.66 -19.20
C MET A 1 9.58 12.30 -18.67
N GLN A 2 9.90 11.97 -17.42
CA GLN A 2 9.48 10.68 -16.85
C GLN A 2 8.00 10.77 -16.44
N HIS A 3 7.17 9.89 -16.98
CA HIS A 3 5.76 9.79 -16.61
C HIS A 3 5.61 8.84 -15.40
N PHE A 4 4.72 9.19 -14.49
CA PHE A 4 4.42 8.39 -13.30
C PHE A 4 2.94 8.05 -13.24
N GLU A 5 2.63 6.86 -12.75
CA GLU A 5 1.30 6.52 -12.30
C GLU A 5 1.24 6.53 -10.76
N TYR A 6 0.07 6.86 -10.23
CA TYR A 6 -0.18 6.97 -8.80
C TYR A 6 -1.28 6.01 -8.37
N LEU A 7 -1.09 5.40 -7.20
CA LEU A 7 -2.07 4.51 -6.56
C LEU A 7 -2.40 5.04 -5.18
N VAL A 8 -3.69 5.14 -4.88
CA VAL A 8 -4.20 5.54 -3.57
C VAL A 8 -4.90 4.33 -2.95
N ARG A 9 -4.49 3.94 -1.74
CA ARG A 9 -5.09 2.84 -0.99
C ARG A 9 -5.64 3.33 0.35
N SER A 10 -6.96 3.49 0.41
CA SER A 10 -7.71 3.85 1.63
C SER A 10 -8.22 2.63 2.39
N ASP A 11 -8.23 1.47 1.75
CA ASP A 11 -8.79 0.19 2.18
C ASP A 11 -7.87 -0.61 3.12
N LEU A 12 -6.56 -0.30 3.17
CA LEU A 12 -5.60 -1.06 3.99
C LEU A 12 -5.99 -1.11 5.47
N HIS A 13 -6.55 -0.01 6.00
CA HIS A 13 -7.00 0.02 7.39
C HIS A 13 -8.15 -0.95 7.63
N ASP A 14 -9.18 -0.90 6.79
CA ASP A 14 -10.38 -1.73 6.96
C ASP A 14 -10.03 -3.22 6.77
N MET A 15 -9.14 -3.54 5.83
CA MET A 15 -8.60 -4.90 5.65
C MET A 15 -7.85 -5.39 6.89
N ALA A 16 -6.95 -4.56 7.43
CA ALA A 16 -6.15 -4.93 8.60
C ALA A 16 -7.02 -5.06 9.86
N GLU A 17 -8.02 -4.18 10.01
CA GLU A 17 -8.97 -4.19 11.10
C GLU A 17 -9.89 -5.42 11.07
N ASP A 18 -10.38 -5.84 9.90
CA ASP A 18 -11.23 -7.03 9.77
C ASP A 18 -10.52 -8.30 10.26
N ILE A 19 -9.25 -8.46 9.89
CA ILE A 19 -8.42 -9.58 10.36
C ILE A 19 -8.07 -9.44 11.84
N ALA A 20 -7.78 -8.23 12.32
CA ALA A 20 -7.45 -7.99 13.72
C ALA A 20 -8.65 -8.31 14.65
N ARG A 21 -9.88 -8.04 14.21
CA ARG A 21 -11.11 -8.29 14.99
C ARG A 21 -11.30 -9.75 15.38
N SER A 22 -10.82 -10.72 14.60
CA SER A 22 -10.92 -12.14 14.96
C SER A 22 -10.15 -12.50 16.23
N PHE A 23 -9.22 -11.65 16.67
CA PHE A 23 -8.43 -11.86 17.89
C PHE A 23 -9.07 -11.25 19.15
N GLY A 24 -10.19 -10.53 19.01
CA GLY A 24 -10.98 -10.01 20.12
C GLY A 24 -10.18 -9.13 21.09
N SER A 25 -10.21 -9.47 22.38
CA SER A 25 -9.56 -8.72 23.46
C SER A 25 -8.05 -9.02 23.62
N ARG A 26 -7.48 -9.88 22.77
CA ARG A 26 -6.06 -10.21 22.80
C ARG A 26 -5.26 -9.10 22.12
N GLU A 27 -4.98 -8.03 22.86
CA GLU A 27 -4.39 -6.79 22.34
C GLU A 27 -3.11 -7.02 21.53
N ARG A 28 -2.19 -7.85 22.05
CA ARG A 28 -0.92 -8.14 21.38
C ARG A 28 -1.15 -8.85 20.06
N GLU A 29 -2.00 -9.87 20.05
CA GLU A 29 -2.35 -10.63 18.85
C GLU A 29 -3.10 -9.77 17.84
N ARG A 30 -3.99 -8.88 18.31
CA ARG A 30 -4.70 -7.92 17.47
C ARG A 30 -3.73 -6.97 16.77
N LEU A 31 -2.80 -6.37 17.51
CA LEU A 31 -1.78 -5.47 16.95
C LEU A 31 -0.86 -6.20 15.97
N ASN A 32 -0.46 -7.43 16.30
CA ASN A 32 0.36 -8.25 15.41
C ASN A 32 -0.39 -8.58 14.12
N ALA A 33 -1.64 -9.01 14.20
CA ALA A 33 -2.48 -9.34 13.05
C ALA A 33 -2.68 -8.13 12.14
N TYR A 34 -3.04 -6.98 12.72
CA TYR A 34 -3.17 -5.72 11.99
C TYR A 34 -1.87 -5.35 11.27
N SER A 35 -0.75 -5.34 12.01
CA SER A 35 0.55 -4.94 11.47
C SER A 35 1.03 -5.87 10.36
N ASN A 36 0.78 -7.18 10.50
CA ASN A 36 1.13 -8.17 9.49
C ASN A 36 0.39 -7.91 8.17
N VAL A 37 -0.91 -7.63 8.19
CA VAL A 37 -1.67 -7.30 6.98
C VAL A 37 -1.10 -6.09 6.27
N VAL A 38 -0.81 -5.01 7.02
CA VAL A 38 -0.22 -3.79 6.47
C VAL A 38 1.14 -4.09 5.85
N VAL A 39 2.04 -4.76 6.58
CA VAL A 39 3.39 -5.09 6.09
C VAL A 39 3.33 -5.99 4.86
N THR A 40 2.48 -7.01 4.84
CA THR A 40 2.30 -7.89 3.69
C THR A 40 1.88 -7.11 2.45
N GLU A 41 0.93 -6.19 2.57
CA GLU A 41 0.46 -5.42 1.42
C GLU A 41 1.50 -4.40 0.94
N LEU A 42 2.21 -3.74 1.86
CA LEU A 42 3.32 -2.85 1.51
C LEU A 42 4.44 -3.60 0.77
N ASN A 43 4.80 -4.80 1.24
CA ASN A 43 5.79 -5.64 0.59
C ASN A 43 5.32 -6.09 -0.81
N ARG A 44 4.04 -6.45 -0.95
CA ARG A 44 3.45 -6.81 -2.25
C ARG A 44 3.51 -5.64 -3.23
N LEU A 45 3.17 -4.43 -2.79
CA LEU A 45 3.23 -3.23 -3.62
C LEU A 45 4.68 -2.89 -4.00
N GLY A 46 5.62 -2.96 -3.07
CA GLY A 46 7.04 -2.79 -3.35
C GLY A 46 7.57 -3.78 -4.39
N ALA A 47 7.16 -5.05 -4.29
CA ALA A 47 7.51 -6.08 -5.29
C ALA A 47 6.92 -5.81 -6.68
N LEU A 48 5.79 -5.10 -6.76
CA LEU A 48 5.16 -4.65 -8.01
C LEU A 48 5.75 -3.32 -8.55
N GLY A 49 6.81 -2.81 -7.91
CA GLY A 49 7.51 -1.58 -8.30
C GLY A 49 6.86 -0.29 -7.79
N TRP A 50 5.92 -0.38 -6.85
CA TRP A 50 5.31 0.80 -6.24
C TRP A 50 6.19 1.36 -5.11
N GLU A 51 6.49 2.65 -5.18
CA GLU A 51 7.21 3.40 -4.16
C GLU A 51 6.21 4.15 -3.27
N LEU A 52 6.38 4.05 -1.95
CA LEU A 52 5.56 4.79 -0.99
C LEU A 52 5.92 6.28 -1.02
N VAL A 53 4.93 7.12 -1.32
CA VAL A 53 5.06 8.59 -1.35
C VAL A 53 4.55 9.21 -0.05
N LYS A 54 3.39 8.75 0.43
CA LYS A 54 2.77 9.27 1.64
C LYS A 54 2.11 8.14 2.43
N ALA A 55 2.49 8.02 3.70
CA ALA A 55 1.81 7.19 4.68
C ALA A 55 0.59 7.93 5.28
N PRO A 56 -0.41 7.19 5.79
CA PRO A 56 -1.55 7.79 6.46
C PRO A 56 -1.12 8.60 7.69
N ASP A 57 -1.85 9.69 7.96
CA ASP A 57 -1.67 10.54 9.13
C ASP A 57 -2.84 10.37 10.12
N ALA A 58 -2.54 10.53 11.41
CA ALA A 58 -3.49 10.31 12.50
C ALA A 58 -4.66 11.32 12.52
N ALA A 59 -4.54 12.44 11.81
CA ALA A 59 -5.47 13.55 11.91
C ALA A 59 -6.57 13.52 10.84
N THR A 60 -6.27 13.09 9.61
CA THR A 60 -7.15 13.43 8.48
C THR A 60 -7.10 12.48 7.28
N ASN A 61 -6.10 11.62 7.16
CA ASN A 61 -5.91 10.89 5.92
C ASN A 61 -5.48 9.42 6.16
N ARG A 62 -6.40 8.49 5.92
CA ARG A 62 -6.14 7.04 5.96
C ARG A 62 -5.50 6.51 4.67
N ASN A 63 -5.24 7.37 3.69
CA ASN A 63 -4.77 6.94 2.39
C ASN A 63 -3.25 6.74 2.38
N TRP A 64 -2.86 5.57 1.90
CA TRP A 64 -1.51 5.31 1.44
C TRP A 64 -1.40 5.74 -0.01
N ILE A 65 -0.42 6.59 -0.32
CA ILE A 65 -0.18 7.08 -1.68
C ILE A 65 1.12 6.49 -2.18
N PHE A 66 1.06 5.83 -3.33
CA PHE A 66 2.18 5.24 -4.02
C PHE A 66 2.37 5.86 -5.40
N LYS A 67 3.58 5.77 -5.93
CA LYS A 67 3.90 6.10 -7.32
C LYS A 67 4.74 4.99 -7.94
N ARG A 68 4.67 4.81 -9.25
CA ARG A 68 5.69 4.08 -10.01
C ARG A 68 5.90 4.70 -11.39
N PRO A 69 7.09 4.53 -12.00
CA PRO A 69 7.32 4.99 -13.36
C PRO A 69 6.39 4.26 -14.33
N LEU A 70 5.76 5.00 -15.24
CA LEU A 70 5.16 4.40 -16.42
C LEU A 70 6.31 3.96 -17.32
N ALA A 71 6.29 2.70 -17.76
CA ALA A 71 7.22 2.24 -18.77
C ALA A 71 7.05 3.14 -20.00
N ASP A 72 8.13 3.81 -20.40
CA ASP A 72 8.12 4.65 -21.59
C ASP A 72 8.00 3.73 -22.81
N THR A 73 6.78 3.50 -23.28
CA THR A 73 6.50 2.68 -24.47
C THR A 73 7.02 3.30 -25.78
N SER A 74 7.85 4.33 -25.73
CA SER A 74 8.35 5.05 -26.90
C SER A 74 9.54 4.39 -27.63
N VAL A 75 10.02 3.21 -27.23
CA VAL A 75 11.10 2.51 -27.96
C VAL A 75 10.73 1.07 -28.31
N SER A 76 9.80 0.89 -29.25
CA SER A 76 9.57 -0.40 -29.91
C SER A 76 9.00 -0.28 -31.34
N ARG A 77 9.34 0.78 -32.08
CA ARG A 77 9.09 0.85 -33.52
C ARG A 77 10.24 1.52 -34.26
N GLN A 78 11.33 0.78 -34.45
CA GLN A 78 12.18 0.91 -35.63
C GLN A 78 12.56 -0.50 -36.07
N LEU A 79 11.74 -1.05 -36.96
CA LEU A 79 12.14 -2.03 -37.98
C LEU A 79 11.90 -1.34 -39.33
#